data_AF-A0A7W0PTV3-F1
#
_entry.id   AF-A0A7W0PTV3-F1
#
_cell.length_a   1.000
_cell.length_b   1.000
_cell.length_c   1.000
_cell.angle_alpha   90.00
_cell.angle_beta   90.00
_cell.angle_gamma   90.00
#
_symmetry.space_group_name_H-M   'P 1'
#
loop_
_entity.id
_entity.type
_entity.pdbx_description
1 polymer ?
#
loop_
_entity_poly.entity_id
_entity_poly.type
_entity_poly.pdbx_seq_one_letter_code
_entity_poly.pdbx_strand_id
1 'polypeptide(L)'
;MVGATSLLISRRRALALAVLVGGLVVFGAVASRLPGLSQDGAILFASLVVLPAFTATAWLALPLARARDWYLLGAAAIVGLTSLGLDILGLDELANAGKLVCYILFGFWFLSLFEALWWLALVAFLVPWVDIWSVAAGPTQYVTEERPGIFEGVSVALHVPGETGTANIGPPDFIFFALFLGAAMQFRLRAGLTWISMTAFLSLTLLLVYYWDTSGLPALPAVCLGFLLSNLDLIWREASAAYAARGQEAK
;
A
#
# COMPACT_ATOMS: atom_id res chain seq x y z
N MET A 1 23.73 30.06 10.03
CA MET A 1 24.27 28.68 10.12
C MET A 1 23.33 27.76 9.36
N VAL A 2 23.69 27.41 8.13
CA VAL A 2 22.87 26.55 7.26
C VAL A 2 23.07 25.12 7.73
N GLY A 3 22.13 24.62 8.52
CA GLY A 3 22.16 23.26 9.06
C GLY A 3 22.13 22.25 7.93
N ALA A 4 23.11 21.37 7.90
CA ALA A 4 23.19 20.25 6.96
C ALA A 4 21.84 19.52 6.92
N THR A 5 21.18 19.56 5.78
CA THR A 5 19.94 18.83 5.52
C THR A 5 20.28 17.35 5.58
N SER A 6 20.07 16.71 6.73
CA SER A 6 20.19 15.26 6.82
C SER A 6 19.17 14.67 5.86
N LEU A 7 19.63 13.98 4.82
CA LEU A 7 18.74 13.19 3.97
C LEU A 7 17.98 12.22 4.89
N LEU A 8 16.65 12.36 4.95
CA LEU A 8 15.77 11.47 5.73
C LEU A 8 15.95 10.00 5.32
N ILE A 9 16.37 9.78 4.08
CA ILE A 9 16.69 8.48 3.50
C ILE A 9 18.21 8.35 3.28
N SER A 10 18.79 7.21 3.65
CA SER A 10 20.20 6.95 3.38
C SER A 10 20.44 6.78 1.87
N ARG A 11 21.62 7.15 1.37
CA ARG A 11 21.98 7.00 -0.06
C ARG A 11 21.74 5.57 -0.58
N ARG A 12 22.04 4.56 0.23
CA ARG A 12 21.82 3.15 -0.11
C ARG A 12 20.34 2.81 -0.28
N ARG A 13 19.48 3.28 0.64
CA ARG A 13 18.03 3.07 0.54
C ARG A 13 17.41 3.85 -0.61
N ALA A 14 17.86 5.09 -0.84
CA ALA A 14 17.42 5.90 -1.97
C ALA A 14 17.76 5.24 -3.31
N LEU A 15 18.98 4.73 -3.44
CA LEU A 15 19.40 3.97 -4.62
C LEU A 15 18.56 2.70 -4.78
N ALA A 16 18.36 1.92 -3.71
CA ALA A 16 17.54 0.72 -3.76
C ALA A 16 16.09 1.02 -4.17
N LEU A 17 15.50 2.11 -3.65
CA LEU A 17 14.17 2.56 -4.02
C LEU A 17 14.11 2.97 -5.50
N ALA A 18 15.09 3.75 -5.97
CA ALA A 18 15.16 4.16 -7.38
C ALA A 18 15.33 2.97 -8.33
N VAL A 19 16.19 2.01 -7.97
CA VAL A 19 16.40 0.77 -8.75
C VAL A 19 15.13 -0.07 -8.75
N LEU A 20 14.45 -0.21 -7.61
CA LEU A 20 13.20 -0.98 -7.53
C LEU A 20 12.09 -0.34 -8.38
N VAL A 21 11.84 0.95 -8.21
CA VAL A 21 10.82 1.68 -8.99
C VAL A 21 11.15 1.66 -10.48
N GLY A 22 12.40 1.94 -10.85
CA GLY A 22 12.85 1.84 -12.23
C GLY A 22 12.72 0.42 -12.78
N GLY A 23 13.00 -0.59 -11.97
CA GLY A 23 12.80 -2.00 -12.30
C GLY A 23 11.34 -2.35 -12.53
N LEU A 24 10.41 -1.83 -11.72
CA LEU A 24 8.97 -2.02 -11.91
C LEU A 24 8.48 -1.39 -13.23
N VAL A 25 8.95 -0.17 -13.55
CA VAL A 25 8.63 0.51 -14.81
C VAL A 25 9.16 -0.27 -16.01
N VAL A 26 10.42 -0.68 -15.97
CA VAL A 26 11.04 -1.47 -17.05
C VAL A 26 10.35 -2.83 -17.19
N PHE A 27 10.03 -3.47 -16.06
CA PHE A 27 9.32 -4.74 -16.06
C PHE A 27 7.93 -4.60 -16.69
N GLY A 28 7.12 -3.61 -16.29
CA GLY A 28 5.83 -3.36 -16.91
C GLY A 28 5.93 -3.14 -18.42
N ALA A 29 6.89 -2.31 -18.86
CA ALA A 29 7.09 -2.02 -20.28
C ALA A 29 7.49 -3.24 -21.14
N VAL A 30 8.09 -4.26 -20.53
CA VAL A 30 8.59 -5.46 -21.23
C VAL A 30 7.75 -6.70 -20.92
N ALA A 31 6.92 -6.68 -19.89
CA ALA A 31 6.20 -7.85 -19.38
C ALA A 31 5.40 -8.56 -20.48
N SER A 32 4.68 -7.81 -21.32
CA SER A 32 3.90 -8.34 -22.43
C SER A 32 4.73 -9.00 -23.54
N ARG A 33 6.04 -8.72 -23.61
CA ARG A 33 6.98 -9.30 -24.58
C ARG A 33 7.71 -10.52 -24.04
N LEU A 34 7.60 -10.80 -22.74
CA LEU A 34 8.21 -11.97 -22.12
C LEU A 34 7.40 -13.23 -22.48
N PRO A 35 8.02 -14.43 -22.42
CA PRO A 35 7.30 -15.68 -22.54
C PRO A 35 6.17 -15.75 -21.51
N GLY A 36 4.97 -16.10 -21.96
CA GLY A 36 3.83 -16.33 -21.09
C GLY A 36 4.09 -17.45 -20.10
N LEU A 37 3.59 -17.28 -18.88
CA LEU A 37 3.53 -18.33 -17.87
C LEU A 37 2.23 -19.13 -18.02
N SER A 38 2.17 -20.31 -17.40
CA SER A 38 0.86 -20.94 -17.15
C SER A 38 0.03 -20.04 -16.24
N GLN A 39 -1.30 -20.14 -16.26
CA GLN A 39 -2.18 -19.32 -15.40
C GLN A 39 -1.81 -19.43 -13.91
N ASP A 40 -1.53 -20.64 -13.43
CA ASP A 40 -1.03 -20.88 -12.07
C ASP A 40 0.33 -20.21 -11.82
N GLY A 41 1.23 -20.26 -12.82
CA GLY A 41 2.53 -19.61 -12.75
C GLY A 41 2.43 -18.08 -12.74
N ALA A 42 1.50 -17.53 -13.51
CA ALA A 42 1.19 -16.12 -13.61
C ALA A 42 0.71 -15.57 -12.25
N ILE A 43 -0.27 -16.22 -11.62
CA ILE A 43 -0.78 -15.78 -10.31
C ILE A 43 0.25 -15.96 -9.19
N LEU A 44 1.04 -17.04 -9.22
CA LEU A 44 2.14 -17.24 -8.26
C LEU A 44 3.23 -16.17 -8.44
N PHE A 45 3.55 -15.80 -9.67
CA PHE A 45 4.52 -14.75 -9.95
C PHE A 45 3.99 -13.37 -9.50
N ALA A 46 2.73 -13.06 -9.81
CA ALA A 46 2.08 -11.83 -9.37
C ALA A 46 2.06 -11.71 -7.83
N SER A 47 1.65 -12.77 -7.14
CA SER A 47 1.50 -12.78 -5.68
C SER A 47 2.83 -12.88 -4.92
N LEU A 48 3.81 -13.65 -5.39
CA LEU A 48 5.06 -13.90 -4.66
C LEU A 48 6.23 -13.02 -5.10
N VAL A 49 6.15 -12.37 -6.26
CA VAL A 49 7.24 -11.55 -6.80
C VAL A 49 6.78 -10.12 -7.02
N VAL A 50 5.75 -9.92 -7.85
CA VAL A 50 5.33 -8.57 -8.27
C VAL A 50 4.75 -7.80 -7.09
N LEU A 51 3.75 -8.34 -6.39
CA LEU A 51 3.13 -7.68 -5.25
C LEU A 51 4.16 -7.35 -4.14
N PRO A 52 5.04 -8.28 -3.69
CA PRO A 52 6.11 -7.96 -2.76
C PRO A 52 7.08 -6.89 -3.26
N ALA A 53 7.37 -6.84 -4.56
CA ALA A 53 8.18 -5.78 -5.14
C ALA A 53 7.47 -4.42 -5.06
N PHE A 54 6.17 -4.36 -5.32
CA PHE A 54 5.35 -3.16 -5.16
C PHE A 54 5.30 -2.73 -3.68
N THR A 55 4.98 -3.63 -2.74
CA THR A 55 4.93 -3.28 -1.31
C THR A 55 6.31 -2.98 -0.72
N ALA A 56 7.40 -3.51 -1.29
CA ALA A 56 8.77 -3.17 -0.90
C ALA A 56 9.12 -1.71 -1.22
N THR A 57 8.45 -1.05 -2.17
CA THR A 57 8.61 0.40 -2.39
C THR A 57 8.19 1.18 -1.15
N ALA A 58 7.07 0.81 -0.49
CA ALA A 58 6.63 1.41 0.76
C ALA A 58 7.62 1.14 1.90
N TRP A 59 8.18 -0.07 1.98
CA TRP A 59 9.21 -0.44 2.95
C TRP A 59 10.50 0.39 2.80
N LEU A 60 10.98 0.56 1.58
CA LEU A 60 12.19 1.35 1.30
C LEU A 60 11.96 2.85 1.51
N ALA A 61 10.76 3.33 1.20
CA ALA A 61 10.32 4.71 1.42
C ALA A 61 9.99 5.03 2.88
N LEU A 62 9.90 4.04 3.77
CA LEU A 62 9.49 4.18 5.17
C LEU A 62 10.15 5.33 5.96
N PRO A 63 11.45 5.65 5.79
CA PRO A 63 12.05 6.80 6.48
C PRO A 63 11.39 8.15 6.15
N LEU A 64 10.74 8.27 4.98
CA LEU A 64 9.99 9.45 4.57
C LEU A 64 8.74 9.68 5.43
N ALA A 65 8.21 8.66 6.10
CA ALA A 65 7.08 8.84 7.02
C ALA A 65 7.39 9.75 8.23
N ARG A 66 8.66 10.12 8.43
CA ARG A 66 9.09 11.13 9.44
C ARG A 66 9.28 12.52 8.86
N ALA A 67 9.05 12.71 7.56
CA ALA A 67 9.07 14.03 6.95
C ALA A 67 7.94 14.90 7.52
N ARG A 68 8.02 16.22 7.33
CA ARG A 68 6.92 17.11 7.71
C ARG A 68 5.70 16.77 6.85
N ASP A 69 4.55 16.73 7.50
CA ASP A 69 3.23 16.50 6.93
C ASP A 69 2.98 17.25 5.60
N TRP A 70 3.20 18.56 5.57
CA TRP A 70 2.95 19.35 4.37
C TRP A 70 3.89 19.01 3.20
N TYR A 71 5.12 18.57 3.47
CA TYR A 71 6.04 18.09 2.42
C TYR A 71 5.53 16.78 1.82
N LEU A 72 4.98 15.89 2.64
CA LEU A 72 4.40 14.63 2.16
C LEU A 72 3.17 14.89 1.31
N LEU A 73 2.26 15.77 1.76
CA LEU A 73 1.07 16.14 0.99
C LEU A 73 1.44 16.83 -0.32
N GLY A 74 2.37 17.79 -0.28
CA GLY A 74 2.85 18.49 -1.47
C GLY A 74 3.54 17.53 -2.47
N ALA A 75 4.38 16.61 -1.98
CA ALA A 75 5.03 15.62 -2.81
C ALA A 75 4.03 14.61 -3.41
N ALA A 76 3.05 14.13 -2.63
CA ALA A 76 1.99 13.26 -3.13
C ALA A 76 1.18 13.96 -4.22
N ALA A 77 0.80 15.23 -4.03
CA ALA A 77 0.09 16.02 -5.02
C ALA A 77 0.90 16.22 -6.32
N ILE A 78 2.18 16.57 -6.21
CA ILE A 78 3.06 16.76 -7.38
C ILE A 78 3.23 15.44 -8.14
N VAL A 79 3.49 14.34 -7.44
CA VAL A 79 3.66 13.02 -8.05
C VAL A 79 2.35 12.55 -8.68
N GLY A 80 1.21 12.75 -8.02
CA GLY A 80 -0.11 12.43 -8.54
C GLY A 80 -0.46 13.23 -9.81
N LEU A 81 -0.20 14.53 -9.82
CA LEU A 81 -0.39 15.36 -11.02
C LEU A 81 0.56 14.97 -12.15
N THR A 82 1.81 14.65 -11.82
CA THR A 82 2.79 14.17 -12.81
C THR A 82 2.34 12.83 -13.39
N SER A 83 1.87 11.92 -12.54
CA SER A 83 1.30 10.64 -12.95
C SER A 83 0.12 10.81 -13.89
N LEU A 84 -0.80 11.73 -13.59
CA LEU A 84 -1.93 12.04 -14.47
C LEU A 84 -1.47 12.60 -15.82
N GLY A 85 -0.46 13.49 -15.80
CA GLY A 85 0.13 14.00 -17.03
C GLY A 85 0.79 12.91 -17.89
N LEU A 86 1.47 11.95 -17.25
CA LEU A 86 2.09 10.80 -17.93
C LEU A 86 1.04 9.87 -18.55
N ASP A 87 -0.06 9.64 -17.85
CA ASP A 87 -1.21 8.85 -18.31
C ASP A 87 -1.82 9.49 -19.59
N ILE A 88 -2.01 10.81 -19.59
CA ILE A 88 -2.49 11.57 -20.76
C ILE A 88 -1.50 11.48 -21.94
N LEU A 89 -0.20 11.34 -21.67
CA LEU A 89 0.84 11.19 -22.69
C LEU A 89 1.01 9.74 -23.19
N GLY A 90 0.23 8.78 -22.68
CA GLY A 90 0.35 7.35 -23.01
C GLY A 90 1.61 6.70 -22.45
N LEU A 91 2.19 7.26 -21.39
CA LEU A 91 3.33 6.71 -20.66
C LEU A 91 2.85 5.89 -19.46
N ASP A 92 2.03 4.87 -19.73
CA ASP A 92 1.22 4.13 -18.76
C ASP A 92 2.05 3.54 -17.62
N GLU A 93 3.24 3.01 -17.89
CA GLU A 93 4.10 2.42 -16.86
C GLU A 93 4.69 3.44 -15.89
N LEU A 94 5.06 4.61 -16.42
CA LEU A 94 5.55 5.72 -15.60
C LEU A 94 4.40 6.31 -14.78
N ALA A 95 3.19 6.39 -15.37
CA ALA A 95 1.98 6.77 -14.66
C ALA A 95 1.67 5.77 -13.53
N ASN A 96 1.70 4.47 -13.80
CA ASN A 96 1.45 3.43 -12.81
C ASN A 96 2.41 3.50 -11.61
N ALA A 97 3.72 3.68 -11.87
CA ALA A 97 4.70 3.92 -10.82
C ALA A 97 4.43 5.23 -10.05
N GLY A 98 4.00 6.28 -10.75
CA GLY A 98 3.56 7.55 -10.16
C GLY A 98 2.37 7.37 -9.21
N LYS A 99 1.34 6.62 -9.61
CA LYS A 99 0.19 6.27 -8.75
C LYS A 99 0.64 5.59 -7.47
N LEU A 100 1.49 4.56 -7.57
CA LEU A 100 2.05 3.84 -6.43
C LEU A 100 2.77 4.78 -5.45
N VAL A 101 3.70 5.60 -5.95
CA VAL A 101 4.47 6.53 -5.11
C VAL A 101 3.55 7.58 -4.48
N CYS A 102 2.56 8.09 -5.24
CA CYS A 102 1.55 9.01 -4.73
C CYS A 102 0.78 8.40 -3.55
N TYR A 103 0.28 7.17 -3.69
CA TYR A 103 -0.49 6.50 -2.63
C TYR A 103 0.33 6.21 -1.38
N ILE A 104 1.61 5.85 -1.54
CA ILE A 104 2.51 5.63 -0.41
C ILE A 104 2.76 6.94 0.35
N LEU A 105 3.08 8.02 -0.37
CA LEU A 105 3.30 9.33 0.23
C LEU A 105 2.03 9.87 0.90
N PHE A 106 0.88 9.65 0.26
CA PHE A 106 -0.42 10.01 0.83
C PHE A 106 -0.73 9.19 2.10
N GLY A 107 -0.42 7.90 2.13
CA GLY A 107 -0.57 7.07 3.35
C GLY A 107 0.33 7.53 4.49
N PHE A 108 1.57 7.94 4.20
CA PHE A 108 2.46 8.55 5.18
C PHE A 108 2.00 9.93 5.66
N TRP A 109 1.42 10.74 4.77
CA TRP A 109 0.76 11.98 5.19
C TRP A 109 -0.48 11.68 6.04
N PHE A 110 -1.30 10.70 5.64
CA PHE A 110 -2.52 10.34 6.36
C PHE A 110 -2.22 9.90 7.80
N LEU A 111 -1.06 9.25 8.02
CA LEU A 111 -0.55 8.93 9.35
C LEU A 111 -0.40 10.15 10.26
N SER A 112 -0.04 11.32 9.71
CA SER A 112 0.14 12.53 10.52
C SER A 112 -1.16 13.05 11.12
N LEU A 113 -2.32 12.56 10.67
CA LEU A 113 -3.62 12.88 11.27
C LEU A 113 -3.91 12.07 12.54
N PHE A 114 -3.09 11.05 12.85
CA PHE A 114 -3.28 10.16 14.00
C PHE A 114 -2.33 10.52 15.14
N GLU A 115 -2.91 10.93 16.26
CA GLU A 115 -2.14 11.28 17.46
C GLU A 115 -1.87 10.10 18.39
N ALA A 116 -2.71 9.06 18.34
CA ALA A 116 -2.64 7.93 19.26
C ALA A 116 -2.79 6.59 18.55
N LEU A 117 -2.03 5.58 19.01
CA LEU A 117 -2.03 4.24 18.42
C LEU A 117 -3.41 3.57 18.45
N TRP A 118 -4.22 3.85 19.49
CA TRP A 118 -5.54 3.24 19.61
C TRP A 118 -6.51 3.70 18.51
N TRP A 119 -6.36 4.92 17.98
CA TRP A 119 -7.14 5.38 16.82
C TRP A 119 -6.82 4.55 15.58
N LEU A 120 -5.54 4.23 15.36
CA LEU A 120 -5.12 3.37 14.25
C LEU A 120 -5.61 1.93 14.44
N ALA A 121 -5.62 1.41 15.66
CA ALA A 121 -6.19 0.10 15.96
C ALA A 121 -7.71 0.06 15.69
N LEU A 122 -8.44 1.13 16.03
CA LEU A 122 -9.86 1.27 15.73
C LEU A 122 -10.11 1.34 14.21
N VAL A 123 -9.30 2.12 13.47
CA VAL A 123 -9.37 2.16 12.01
C VAL A 123 -9.09 0.79 11.40
N ALA A 124 -8.02 0.10 11.83
CA ALA A 124 -7.71 -1.26 11.39
C ALA A 124 -8.82 -2.27 11.72
N PHE A 125 -9.61 -2.03 12.77
CA PHE A 125 -10.76 -2.87 13.11
C PHE A 125 -12.00 -2.55 12.26
N LEU A 126 -12.26 -1.28 11.95
CA LEU A 126 -13.48 -0.84 11.26
C LEU A 126 -13.39 -0.94 9.73
N VAL A 127 -12.25 -0.57 9.15
CA VAL A 127 -12.05 -0.52 7.69
C VAL A 127 -12.33 -1.87 6.99
N PRO A 128 -11.92 -3.04 7.54
CA PRO A 128 -12.26 -4.33 6.94
C PRO A 128 -13.75 -4.53 6.68
N TRP A 129 -14.62 -4.05 7.59
CA TRP A 129 -16.07 -4.18 7.43
C TRP A 129 -16.60 -3.28 6.32
N VAL A 130 -16.08 -2.06 6.23
CA VAL A 130 -16.42 -1.12 5.15
C VAL A 130 -15.97 -1.70 3.81
N ASP A 131 -14.79 -2.33 3.75
CA ASP A 131 -14.28 -2.96 2.53
C ASP A 131 -15.10 -4.17 2.11
N ILE A 132 -15.41 -5.08 3.05
CA ILE A 132 -16.28 -6.25 2.79
C ILE A 132 -17.64 -5.78 2.27
N TRP A 133 -18.24 -4.78 2.91
CA TRP A 133 -19.53 -4.26 2.49
C TRP A 133 -19.44 -3.54 1.14
N SER A 134 -18.38 -2.78 0.90
CA SER A 134 -18.14 -2.12 -0.39
C SER A 134 -17.93 -3.10 -1.53
N VAL A 135 -17.31 -4.26 -1.30
CA VAL A 135 -17.18 -5.32 -2.31
C VAL A 135 -18.50 -6.07 -2.49
N ALA A 136 -19.21 -6.38 -1.40
CA ALA A 136 -20.45 -7.17 -1.42
C ALA A 136 -21.71 -6.41 -1.86
N ALA A 137 -21.80 -5.09 -1.59
CA ALA A 137 -22.97 -4.27 -1.90
C ALA A 137 -23.00 -3.81 -3.37
N GLY A 138 -21.98 -4.12 -4.17
CA GLY A 138 -21.98 -3.86 -5.60
C GLY A 138 -21.88 -2.40 -6.10
N PRO A 139 -21.30 -1.39 -5.41
CA PRO A 139 -20.83 -0.19 -6.11
C PRO A 139 -19.78 -0.53 -7.17
N THR A 140 -19.10 -1.68 -7.06
CA THR A 140 -18.19 -2.25 -8.06
C THR A 140 -18.91 -2.99 -9.19
N GLN A 141 -20.21 -3.31 -9.14
CA GLN A 141 -20.93 -3.70 -10.36
C GLN A 141 -21.44 -2.46 -11.09
N TYR A 142 -21.96 -1.46 -10.37
CA TYR A 142 -22.44 -0.22 -10.96
C TYR A 142 -21.32 0.65 -11.56
N VAL A 143 -20.14 0.76 -10.94
CA VAL A 143 -18.98 1.50 -11.49
C VAL A 143 -18.29 0.75 -12.64
N THR A 144 -18.31 -0.59 -12.62
CA THR A 144 -17.74 -1.42 -13.70
C THR A 144 -18.69 -1.54 -14.90
N GLU A 145 -20.00 -1.44 -14.69
CA GLU A 145 -21.02 -1.44 -15.74
C GLU A 145 -21.29 -0.05 -16.34
N GLU A 146 -21.20 1.04 -15.55
CA GLU A 146 -21.49 2.40 -16.07
C GLU A 146 -20.26 3.22 -16.46
N ARG A 147 -19.05 3.00 -15.88
CA ARG A 147 -17.80 3.75 -16.21
C ARG A 147 -16.49 2.96 -16.00
N PRO A 148 -16.19 1.94 -16.81
CA PRO A 148 -14.98 1.11 -16.69
C PRO A 148 -13.66 1.90 -16.67
N GLY A 149 -13.58 3.03 -17.38
CA GLY A 149 -12.33 3.81 -17.49
C GLY A 149 -11.87 4.54 -16.22
N ILE A 150 -12.71 4.72 -15.19
CA ILE A 150 -12.30 5.45 -13.97
C ILE A 150 -11.55 4.52 -13.01
N PHE A 151 -11.95 3.25 -12.90
CA PHE A 151 -11.28 2.31 -12.00
C PHE A 151 -9.92 1.87 -12.53
N GLU A 152 -9.80 1.63 -13.84
CA GLU A 152 -8.52 1.39 -14.53
C GLU A 152 -7.61 2.63 -14.46
N GLY A 153 -8.19 3.82 -14.59
CA GLY A 153 -7.45 5.08 -14.50
C GLY A 153 -6.83 5.37 -13.13
N VAL A 154 -7.35 4.77 -12.05
CA VAL A 154 -6.93 5.10 -10.67
C VAL A 154 -6.30 3.91 -9.94
N SER A 155 -6.50 2.67 -10.39
CA SER A 155 -5.83 1.50 -9.80
C SER A 155 -4.34 1.42 -10.18
N VAL A 156 -3.59 0.63 -9.40
CA VAL A 156 -2.20 0.28 -9.70
C VAL A 156 -2.18 -1.10 -10.37
N ALA A 157 -1.63 -1.15 -11.57
CA ALA A 157 -1.56 -2.35 -12.39
C ALA A 157 -0.34 -3.20 -12.05
N LEU A 158 -0.57 -4.47 -11.70
CA LEU A 158 0.46 -5.48 -11.51
C LEU A 158 0.57 -6.31 -12.79
N HIS A 159 1.65 -6.07 -13.54
CA HIS A 159 1.93 -6.77 -14.78
C HIS A 159 2.40 -8.22 -14.53
N VAL A 160 2.05 -9.10 -15.46
CA VAL A 160 2.45 -10.51 -15.46
C VAL A 160 3.15 -10.85 -16.78
N PRO A 161 4.21 -11.68 -16.78
CA PRO A 161 4.93 -12.02 -18.01
C PRO A 161 4.04 -12.69 -19.05
N GLY A 162 4.07 -12.16 -20.28
CA GLY A 162 3.40 -12.68 -21.47
C GLY A 162 1.87 -12.55 -21.48
N GLU A 163 1.29 -11.82 -20.53
CA GLU A 163 -0.12 -11.45 -20.52
C GLU A 163 -0.30 -9.96 -20.86
N THR A 164 -1.40 -9.63 -21.54
CA THR A 164 -1.83 -8.24 -21.75
C THR A 164 -2.77 -7.75 -20.64
N GLY A 165 -3.30 -8.66 -19.84
CA GLY A 165 -4.10 -8.34 -18.65
C GLY A 165 -3.22 -8.02 -17.45
N THR A 166 -3.75 -7.22 -16.52
CA THR A 166 -3.07 -6.82 -15.29
C THR A 166 -3.92 -7.17 -14.08
N ALA A 167 -3.28 -7.58 -12.99
CA ALA A 167 -3.96 -7.64 -11.70
C ALA A 167 -3.99 -6.22 -11.11
N ASN A 168 -5.16 -5.64 -10.93
CA ASN A 168 -5.30 -4.26 -10.48
C ASN A 168 -5.58 -4.21 -8.97
N ILE A 169 -4.83 -3.38 -8.26
CA ILE A 169 -5.01 -3.14 -6.83
C ILE A 169 -5.49 -1.72 -6.60
N GLY A 170 -6.45 -1.57 -5.68
CA GLY A 170 -7.10 -0.29 -5.42
C GLY A 170 -6.17 0.72 -4.71
N PRO A 171 -6.42 2.03 -4.88
CA PRO A 171 -5.72 3.05 -4.11
C PRO A 171 -5.79 2.85 -2.59
N PRO A 172 -6.97 2.52 -2.00
CA PRO A 172 -7.08 2.34 -0.56
C PRO A 172 -6.08 1.31 -0.02
N ASP A 173 -5.84 0.21 -0.74
CA ASP A 173 -4.96 -0.86 -0.30
C ASP A 173 -3.53 -0.36 -0.07
N PHE A 174 -2.96 0.38 -1.02
CA PHE A 174 -1.63 0.96 -0.86
C PHE A 174 -1.58 2.09 0.15
N ILE A 175 -2.63 2.92 0.25
CA ILE A 175 -2.73 4.00 1.23
C ILE A 175 -2.73 3.42 2.65
N PHE A 176 -3.60 2.44 2.93
CA PHE A 176 -3.70 1.80 4.24
C PHE A 176 -2.46 0.95 4.55
N PHE A 177 -1.89 0.27 3.55
CA PHE A 177 -0.62 -0.44 3.71
C PHE A 177 0.50 0.52 4.17
N ALA A 178 0.65 1.66 3.49
CA ALA A 178 1.66 2.66 3.85
C ALA A 178 1.37 3.32 5.21
N LEU A 179 0.09 3.62 5.50
CA LEU A 179 -0.37 4.14 6.80
C LEU A 179 0.06 3.22 7.95
N PHE A 180 -0.32 1.94 7.89
CA PHE A 180 -0.04 0.97 8.95
C PHE A 180 1.45 0.64 9.06
N LEU A 181 2.17 0.60 7.94
CA LEU A 181 3.62 0.42 7.95
C LEU A 181 4.35 1.61 8.59
N GLY A 182 3.92 2.83 8.24
CA GLY A 182 4.41 4.08 8.84
C GLY A 182 4.11 4.12 10.34
N ALA A 183 2.88 3.76 10.74
CA ALA A 183 2.48 3.65 12.13
C ALA A 183 3.36 2.67 12.90
N ALA A 184 3.65 1.50 12.32
CA ALA A 184 4.51 0.52 12.96
C ALA A 184 5.93 1.06 13.22
N MET A 185 6.45 1.95 12.37
CA MET A 185 7.70 2.65 12.64
C MET A 185 7.55 3.76 13.69
N GLN A 186 6.51 4.60 13.58
CA GLN A 186 6.32 5.78 14.43
C GLN A 186 6.04 5.41 15.89
N PHE A 187 5.16 4.44 16.11
CA PHE A 187 4.79 3.92 17.43
C PHE A 187 5.73 2.80 17.91
N ARG A 188 6.89 2.62 17.26
CA ARG A 188 7.93 1.63 17.63
C ARG A 188 7.39 0.19 17.75
N LEU A 189 6.47 -0.18 16.87
CA LEU A 189 5.96 -1.54 16.73
C LEU A 189 6.90 -2.39 15.85
N ARG A 190 6.44 -3.57 15.43
CA ARG A 190 7.23 -4.51 14.63
C ARG A 190 7.08 -4.21 13.13
N ALA A 191 7.69 -3.13 12.65
CA ALA A 191 7.58 -2.71 11.25
C ALA A 191 7.91 -3.82 10.24
N GLY A 192 9.00 -4.58 10.46
CA GLY A 192 9.39 -5.67 9.57
C GLY A 192 8.34 -6.79 9.51
N LEU A 193 7.86 -7.25 10.66
CA LEU A 193 6.83 -8.28 10.72
C LEU A 193 5.50 -7.76 10.15
N THR A 194 5.17 -6.50 10.38
CA THR A 194 3.99 -5.83 9.81
C THR A 194 4.04 -5.88 8.28
N TRP A 195 5.16 -5.49 7.68
CA TRP A 195 5.34 -5.55 6.23
C TRP A 195 5.21 -6.98 5.68
N ILE A 196 5.87 -7.95 6.32
CA ILE A 196 5.81 -9.36 5.92
C ILE A 196 4.37 -9.88 5.99
N SER A 197 3.69 -9.68 7.13
CA SER A 197 2.34 -10.20 7.36
C SER A 197 1.32 -9.56 6.42
N MET A 198 1.33 -8.22 6.25
CA MET A 198 0.41 -7.56 5.33
C MET A 198 0.64 -7.99 3.88
N THR A 199 1.91 -8.11 3.46
CA THR A 199 2.24 -8.58 2.11
C THR A 199 1.82 -10.03 1.92
N ALA A 200 2.07 -10.90 2.90
CA ALA A 200 1.68 -12.31 2.83
C ALA A 200 0.16 -12.49 2.78
N PHE A 201 -0.60 -11.75 3.59
CA PHE A 201 -2.06 -11.81 3.53
C PHE A 201 -2.61 -11.25 2.22
N LEU A 202 -2.07 -10.15 1.69
CA LEU A 202 -2.48 -9.66 0.36
C LEU A 202 -2.16 -10.68 -0.75
N SER A 203 -0.99 -11.32 -0.67
CA SER A 203 -0.59 -12.38 -1.61
C SER A 203 -1.54 -13.56 -1.54
N LEU A 204 -1.93 -13.96 -0.32
CA LEU A 204 -2.94 -14.99 -0.10
C LEU A 204 -4.30 -14.58 -0.67
N THR A 205 -4.73 -13.33 -0.49
CA THR A 205 -5.98 -12.82 -1.07
C THR A 205 -5.97 -12.96 -2.60
N LEU A 206 -4.87 -12.60 -3.28
CA LEU A 206 -4.75 -12.79 -4.74
C LEU A 206 -4.88 -14.27 -5.14
N LEU A 207 -4.23 -15.18 -4.42
CA LEU A 207 -4.34 -16.62 -4.68
C LEU A 207 -5.78 -17.12 -4.45
N LEU A 208 -6.44 -16.65 -3.39
CA LEU A 208 -7.81 -17.04 -3.08
C LEU A 208 -8.81 -16.52 -4.14
N VAL A 209 -8.63 -15.28 -4.62
CA VAL A 209 -9.44 -14.74 -5.71
C VAL A 209 -9.38 -15.65 -6.93
N TYR A 210 -8.17 -16.07 -7.30
CA TYR A 210 -7.92 -16.95 -8.44
C TYR A 210 -8.48 -18.36 -8.23
N TYR A 211 -8.16 -19.03 -7.10
CA TYR A 211 -8.56 -20.43 -6.88
C TYR A 211 -10.05 -20.60 -6.58
N TRP A 212 -10.74 -19.56 -6.09
CA TRP A 212 -12.18 -19.59 -5.86
C TRP A 212 -12.99 -18.95 -6.99
N ASP A 213 -12.35 -18.54 -8.08
CA ASP A 213 -13.00 -17.95 -9.26
C ASP A 213 -13.98 -16.83 -8.88
N THR A 214 -13.56 -16.00 -7.92
CA THR A 214 -14.37 -14.87 -7.42
C THR A 214 -14.04 -13.61 -8.22
N SER A 215 -15.05 -12.77 -8.48
CA SER A 215 -14.86 -11.50 -9.20
C SER A 215 -14.01 -10.47 -8.45
N GLY A 216 -13.70 -10.72 -7.17
CA GLY A 216 -12.84 -9.91 -6.32
C GLY A 216 -13.05 -10.24 -4.85
N LEU A 217 -11.99 -10.12 -4.05
CA LEU A 217 -12.06 -10.23 -2.59
C LEU A 217 -11.63 -8.91 -1.96
N PRO A 218 -12.25 -8.53 -0.82
CA PRO A 218 -11.85 -7.35 -0.07
C PRO A 218 -10.41 -7.52 0.41
N ALA A 219 -9.53 -6.61 -0.01
CA ALA A 219 -8.09 -6.66 0.25
C ALA A 219 -7.71 -5.95 1.55
N LEU A 220 -8.48 -4.96 2.01
CA LEU A 220 -8.20 -4.26 3.26
C LEU A 220 -8.30 -5.14 4.51
N PRO A 221 -9.17 -6.17 4.60
CA PRO A 221 -9.10 -7.17 5.66
C PRO A 221 -7.73 -7.81 5.78
N ALA A 222 -7.08 -8.17 4.67
CA ALA A 222 -5.75 -8.76 4.67
C ALA A 222 -4.68 -7.79 5.23
N VAL A 223 -4.72 -6.53 4.80
CA VAL A 223 -3.80 -5.49 5.31
C VAL A 223 -4.03 -5.24 6.81
N CYS A 224 -5.27 -5.07 7.23
CA CYS A 224 -5.61 -4.79 8.62
C CYS A 224 -5.27 -5.97 9.55
N LEU A 225 -5.58 -7.21 9.14
CA LEU A 225 -5.20 -8.41 9.89
C LEU A 225 -3.68 -8.55 9.98
N GLY A 226 -2.96 -8.29 8.89
CA GLY A 226 -1.49 -8.31 8.89
C GLY A 226 -0.88 -7.33 9.89
N PHE A 227 -1.43 -6.11 9.98
CA PHE A 227 -1.02 -5.10 10.95
C PHE A 227 -1.38 -5.50 12.38
N LEU A 228 -2.63 -5.88 12.64
CA LEU A 228 -3.11 -6.20 13.98
C LEU A 228 -2.42 -7.44 14.54
N LEU A 229 -2.37 -8.55 13.80
CA LEU A 229 -1.77 -9.80 14.28
C LEU A 229 -0.28 -9.66 14.59
N SER A 230 0.44 -8.84 13.81
CA SER A 230 1.88 -8.63 14.04
C SER A 230 2.18 -7.82 15.30
N ASN A 231 1.23 -7.00 15.77
CA ASN A 231 1.45 -5.98 16.79
C ASN A 231 0.46 -6.02 17.96
N LEU A 232 -0.45 -7.01 18.01
CA LEU A 232 -1.55 -7.07 18.98
C LEU A 232 -1.06 -6.96 20.42
N ASP A 233 0.05 -7.63 20.74
CA ASP A 233 0.66 -7.61 22.06
C ASP A 233 1.18 -6.22 22.45
N LEU A 234 1.73 -5.46 21.51
CA LEU A 234 2.26 -4.11 21.76
C LEU A 234 1.13 -3.09 21.88
N ILE A 235 0.13 -3.18 21.00
CA ILE A 235 -1.09 -2.35 21.03
C ILE A 235 -1.80 -2.54 22.38
N TRP A 236 -1.97 -3.79 22.82
CA TRP A 236 -2.62 -4.12 24.08
C TRP A 236 -1.86 -3.55 25.29
N ARG A 237 -0.53 -3.65 25.29
CA ARG A 237 0.31 -3.12 26.37
C ARG A 237 0.19 -1.60 26.49
N GLU A 238 0.19 -0.88 25.38
CA GLU A 238 0.06 0.57 25.36
C GLU A 238 -1.33 1.02 25.83
N ALA A 239 -2.39 0.37 25.33
CA ALA A 239 -3.76 0.65 25.75
C ALA A 239 -3.97 0.40 27.26
N SER A 240 -3.43 -0.71 27.78
CA SER A 240 -3.51 -1.07 29.20
C SER A 240 -2.79 -0.04 30.08
N ALA A 241 -1.60 0.43 29.66
CA ALA A 241 -0.85 1.46 30.37
C ALA A 241 -1.60 2.79 30.41
N ALA A 242 -2.18 3.21 29.28
CA ALA A 242 -2.97 4.43 29.19
C ALA A 242 -4.21 4.40 30.10
N TYR A 243 -4.88 3.25 30.20
CA TYR A 243 -6.01 3.07 31.11
C TYR A 243 -5.59 3.15 32.58
N ALA A 244 -4.49 2.50 32.95
CA ALA A 244 -3.97 2.52 34.32
C ALA A 244 -3.58 3.94 34.78
N ALA A 245 -2.98 4.75 33.90
CA ALA A 245 -2.59 6.13 34.20
C ALA A 245 -3.82 7.01 34.50
N ARG A 246 -4.90 6.92 33.69
CA ARG A 246 -6.15 7.66 33.93
C ARG A 246 -6.83 7.29 35.24
N GLY A 247 -6.71 6.03 35.68
CA GLY A 247 -7.24 5.57 36.96
C GLY A 247 -6.50 6.12 38.19
N GLN A 248 -5.27 6.61 38.03
CA GLN A 248 -4.50 7.26 39.09
C GLN A 248 -4.79 8.76 39.19
N GLU A 249 -5.07 9.45 38.08
CA GLU A 249 -5.46 10.87 38.07
C GLU A 249 -6.86 11.13 38.63
N ALA A 250 -7.72 10.10 38.65
CA ALA A 250 -9.08 10.18 39.19
C ALA A 250 -9.18 9.90 40.71
N LYS A 251 -8.06 9.62 41.39
CA LYS A 251 -7.96 9.40 42.84
C LYS A 251 -7.26 10.56 43.52
#